data_AF-A0A3M1VXK2-F1
#
_entry.id   AF-A0A3M1VXK2-F1
#
_cell.length_a   1.000
_cell.length_b   1.000
_cell.length_c   1.000
_cell.angle_alpha   90.00
_cell.angle_beta   90.00
_cell.angle_gamma   90.00
#
_symmetry.space_group_name_H-M   'P 1'
#
loop_
_entity.id
_entity.type
_entity.pdbx_description
1 polymer ?
#
loop_
_entity_poly.entity_id
_entity_poly.type
_entity_poly.pdbx_seq_one_letter_code
_entity_poly.pdbx_strand_id
1 'polypeptide(L)'
;MMPRRMKIGGLVLSLLLILSPAFSQGPTSHAQRAIVAVPRVPSIAVQQRLDQTFYDYRIFRLDVSEVARKVRSTGHLTLDFGTHVFDLLIEPNDLRAPTFQRTLTTASGVVDQPWSPVPTFKGHVRGDPESIVRLLILPHLLQGYVRTAEEWVFIDPLLKYAPGSDATEVVLFRDEDVRPEALGRCGAGELIGLAERLIPGLHGQVGALAAASTSLQRAEVATDADYEYFQIYGNNTNAQIEGVINAVDGIYQDQLGLTLEITFQNVFTTSSQPYTSTDPSTLLDQFRNYWNANRQDVNRDLAHLFTGKDMNGGVIGIAYVGVVCSSPGFSYGVSQDFSLMTKLVAHEMGHNFNAVHDPPSICNGSGPIMCAAIQPNGPEEFSTQSVNDITAFVDAHGNCLDAVGGGPGPSPPPGGCAAETAMQESSQRESALTVLRRIRDEVLPRTARGRQYIRWFNEHTVEVSMLMIEDERLRDETRILIERLLPHFRALANGRATTLTRAEVAQIDNLLLRVRPRAGFQLRRVIDAVRRDLHNRRVLRSFRVSVSR
;
A
#
# COMPACT_ATOMS: atom_id res chain seq x y z
N MET A 1 6.17 -16.14 -60.79
CA MET A 1 7.32 -15.85 -59.91
C MET A 1 6.82 -15.53 -58.50
N MET A 2 7.51 -15.99 -57.46
CA MET A 2 7.30 -15.58 -56.06
C MET A 2 8.65 -15.52 -55.33
N PRO A 3 8.92 -14.43 -54.59
CA PRO A 3 9.39 -14.56 -53.22
C PRO A 3 8.67 -13.57 -52.27
N ARG A 4 7.96 -14.07 -51.26
CA ARG A 4 8.42 -14.32 -49.86
C ARG A 4 8.19 -13.15 -48.87
N ARG A 5 7.07 -13.31 -48.12
CA ARG A 5 6.90 -13.05 -46.67
C ARG A 5 6.99 -11.62 -46.11
N MET A 6 6.13 -11.37 -45.11
CA MET A 6 6.17 -10.23 -44.19
C MET A 6 7.52 -10.07 -43.48
N LYS A 7 7.86 -8.84 -43.03
CA LYS A 7 8.12 -8.50 -41.59
C LYS A 7 8.58 -7.04 -41.33
N ILE A 8 7.84 -6.34 -40.46
CA ILE A 8 8.32 -5.53 -39.31
C ILE A 8 9.39 -4.40 -39.57
N GLY A 9 9.01 -3.11 -39.48
CA GLY A 9 9.92 -1.91 -39.44
C GLY A 9 10.54 -1.63 -38.05
N GLY A 10 11.17 -0.47 -37.69
CA GLY A 10 11.40 0.00 -36.28
C GLY A 10 12.83 0.40 -35.74
N LEU A 11 13.10 0.29 -34.40
CA LEU A 11 13.64 1.41 -33.54
C LEU A 11 14.18 1.00 -32.11
N VAL A 12 14.92 1.86 -31.36
CA VAL A 12 14.88 2.18 -29.87
C VAL A 12 15.75 3.40 -29.47
N LEU A 13 15.43 4.09 -28.36
CA LEU A 13 16.39 4.88 -27.55
C LEU A 13 16.44 4.50 -26.05
N SER A 14 17.66 4.24 -25.56
CA SER A 14 18.22 4.39 -24.20
C SER A 14 17.53 3.83 -22.93
N LEU A 15 18.31 2.99 -22.24
CA LEU A 15 18.56 2.93 -20.78
C LEU A 15 17.35 3.16 -19.86
N LEU A 16 16.59 2.10 -19.66
CA LEU A 16 15.82 1.91 -18.43
C LEU A 16 16.44 0.77 -17.62
N LEU A 17 17.01 1.17 -16.49
CA LEU A 17 17.27 0.36 -15.30
C LEU A 17 18.31 -0.76 -15.41
N ILE A 18 19.33 -0.62 -14.58
CA ILE A 18 20.53 -1.43 -14.49
C ILE A 18 20.37 -2.37 -13.27
N LEU A 19 20.15 -3.69 -13.36
CA LEU A 19 20.89 -4.78 -14.06
C LEU A 19 21.07 -5.93 -12.98
N SER A 20 21.35 -7.23 -13.27
CA SER A 20 21.45 -8.39 -12.27
C SER A 20 22.73 -9.38 -12.02
N PRO A 21 23.28 -10.62 -12.48
CA PRO A 21 23.05 -11.92 -13.26
C PRO A 21 22.96 -13.23 -12.39
N ALA A 22 22.84 -14.51 -12.84
CA ALA A 22 22.72 -15.21 -14.16
C ALA A 22 21.59 -16.30 -14.19
N PHE A 23 21.38 -17.06 -15.28
CA PHE A 23 20.41 -18.21 -15.39
C PHE A 23 21.14 -19.57 -15.29
N SER A 24 20.49 -20.63 -14.79
CA SER A 24 20.94 -22.03 -14.91
C SER A 24 19.76 -22.98 -15.18
N GLN A 25 20.07 -24.20 -15.62
CA GLN A 25 19.16 -25.22 -16.15
C GLN A 25 17.84 -25.35 -15.37
N GLY A 26 16.73 -25.43 -16.10
CA GLY A 26 15.45 -25.72 -15.47
C GLY A 26 15.36 -27.19 -15.04
N PRO A 27 14.80 -27.49 -13.85
CA PRO A 27 13.98 -28.68 -13.73
C PRO A 27 12.80 -28.59 -14.73
N THR A 28 12.02 -29.66 -14.83
CA THR A 28 10.74 -29.66 -15.55
C THR A 28 9.82 -28.54 -15.08
N SER A 29 8.77 -28.25 -15.86
CA SER A 29 7.72 -27.31 -15.48
C SER A 29 6.94 -27.81 -14.27
N HIS A 30 7.49 -27.58 -13.08
CA HIS A 30 6.70 -27.44 -11.88
C HIS A 30 5.83 -26.20 -12.08
N ALA A 31 4.61 -26.40 -12.59
CA ALA A 31 3.52 -25.46 -12.36
C ALA A 31 3.55 -25.14 -10.86
N GLN A 32 3.74 -23.87 -10.50
CA GLN A 32 4.05 -23.46 -9.13
C GLN A 32 2.85 -23.86 -8.27
N ARG A 33 2.99 -24.99 -7.55
CA ARG A 33 1.83 -25.77 -7.12
C ARG A 33 0.95 -24.90 -6.22
N ALA A 34 -0.31 -24.71 -6.62
CA ALA A 34 -1.26 -23.94 -5.84
C ALA A 34 -1.32 -24.48 -4.41
N ILE A 35 -1.44 -23.57 -3.44
CA ILE A 35 -1.71 -23.97 -2.06
C ILE A 35 -3.21 -24.24 -2.02
N VAL A 36 -3.57 -25.51 -2.20
CA VAL A 36 -4.96 -25.96 -2.18
C VAL A 36 -5.45 -25.96 -0.75
N ALA A 37 -6.40 -25.08 -0.47
CA ALA A 37 -7.07 -24.97 0.80
C ALA A 37 -8.05 -26.15 0.95
N VAL A 38 -7.94 -26.91 2.05
CA VAL A 38 -8.78 -28.08 2.30
C VAL A 38 -10.08 -27.61 2.96
N PRO A 39 -11.28 -27.81 2.36
CA PRO A 39 -12.53 -27.41 2.98
C PRO A 39 -12.76 -28.06 4.34
N ARG A 40 -13.37 -27.32 5.27
CA ARG A 40 -13.62 -27.75 6.65
C ARG A 40 -15.09 -27.54 7.00
N VAL A 41 -15.67 -28.52 7.68
CA VAL A 41 -16.98 -28.37 8.32
C VAL A 41 -16.73 -27.93 9.76
N PRO A 42 -17.31 -26.80 10.22
CA PRO A 42 -17.20 -26.38 11.62
C PRO A 42 -17.86 -27.37 12.58
N SER A 43 -17.50 -27.28 13.86
CA SER A 43 -18.34 -27.87 14.91
C SER A 43 -19.60 -27.01 15.10
N ILE A 44 -20.68 -27.59 15.64
CA ILE A 44 -21.95 -26.87 15.84
C ILE A 44 -21.76 -25.57 16.65
N ALA A 45 -20.86 -25.56 17.64
CA ALA A 45 -20.58 -24.38 18.46
C ALA A 45 -19.73 -23.30 17.74
N VAL A 46 -18.97 -23.67 16.70
CA VAL A 46 -18.27 -22.72 15.81
C VAL A 46 -19.23 -22.19 14.76
N GLN A 47 -20.05 -23.08 14.17
CA GLN A 47 -21.12 -22.72 13.25
C GLN A 47 -22.08 -21.70 13.88
N GLN A 48 -22.58 -21.97 15.10
CA GLN A 48 -23.48 -21.04 15.82
C GLN A 48 -22.89 -19.64 16.09
N ARG A 49 -21.56 -19.47 16.03
CA ARG A 49 -20.90 -18.15 16.14
C ARG A 49 -20.80 -17.49 14.77
N LEU A 50 -20.33 -18.21 13.76
CA LEU A 50 -20.25 -17.70 12.40
C LEU A 50 -21.64 -17.36 11.83
N ASP A 51 -22.66 -18.17 12.12
CA ASP A 51 -24.05 -17.94 11.74
C ASP A 51 -24.69 -16.71 12.45
N GLN A 52 -24.04 -16.13 13.48
CA GLN A 52 -24.41 -14.82 14.05
C GLN A 52 -23.77 -13.65 13.30
N THR A 53 -22.63 -13.87 12.64
CA THR A 53 -21.88 -12.85 11.89
C THR A 53 -22.20 -12.86 10.39
N PHE A 54 -22.53 -14.03 9.82
CA PHE A 54 -22.54 -14.26 8.37
C PHE A 54 -23.83 -14.94 7.87
N TYR A 55 -24.27 -14.55 6.68
CA TYR A 55 -25.29 -15.23 5.88
C TYR A 55 -24.72 -16.43 5.13
N ASP A 56 -23.52 -16.28 4.54
CA ASP A 56 -22.76 -17.37 3.94
C ASP A 56 -21.25 -17.25 4.23
N TYR A 57 -20.55 -18.38 4.27
CA TYR A 57 -19.10 -18.44 4.48
C TYR A 57 -18.54 -19.82 4.13
N ARG A 58 -17.23 -19.91 3.92
CA ARG A 58 -16.52 -21.17 3.70
C ARG A 58 -15.31 -21.25 4.61
N ILE A 59 -15.19 -22.32 5.39
CA ILE A 59 -14.00 -22.57 6.22
C ILE A 59 -13.04 -23.47 5.45
N PHE A 60 -11.76 -23.11 5.45
CA PHE A 60 -10.70 -23.93 4.88
C PHE A 60 -9.51 -24.06 5.84
N ARG A 61 -8.73 -25.12 5.66
CA ARG A 61 -7.41 -25.29 6.28
C ARG A 61 -6.33 -25.12 5.23
N LEU A 62 -5.30 -24.32 5.52
CA LEU A 62 -4.26 -23.93 4.57
C LEU A 62 -2.86 -24.13 5.20
N ASP A 63 -1.86 -24.52 4.42
CA ASP A 63 -0.47 -24.46 4.89
C ASP A 63 0.04 -23.00 4.84
N VAL A 64 -0.33 -22.24 5.88
CA VAL A 64 0.02 -20.82 6.03
C VAL A 64 1.55 -20.62 6.14
N SER A 65 2.29 -21.63 6.62
CA SER A 65 3.75 -21.61 6.61
C SER A 65 4.32 -21.76 5.19
N GLU A 66 3.70 -22.56 4.32
CA GLU A 66 4.00 -22.53 2.89
C GLU A 66 3.57 -21.21 2.23
N VAL A 67 2.45 -20.60 2.59
CA VAL A 67 2.05 -19.25 2.10
C VAL A 67 3.18 -18.25 2.40
N ALA A 68 3.56 -18.13 3.66
CA ALA A 68 4.60 -17.22 4.15
C ALA A 68 5.97 -17.46 3.48
N ARG A 69 6.29 -18.73 3.16
CA ARG A 69 7.51 -19.09 2.44
C ARG A 69 7.44 -18.80 0.94
N LYS A 70 6.32 -19.08 0.26
CA LYS A 70 6.16 -18.87 -1.20
C LYS A 70 6.17 -17.38 -1.56
N VAL A 71 5.43 -16.55 -0.81
CA VAL A 71 5.37 -15.10 -1.09
C VAL A 71 6.77 -14.46 -1.00
N ARG A 72 7.49 -14.69 0.11
CA ARG A 72 8.83 -14.13 0.37
C ARG A 72 9.92 -14.62 -0.59
N SER A 73 9.72 -15.74 -1.28
CA SER A 73 10.72 -16.33 -2.19
C SER A 73 10.44 -16.12 -3.68
N THR A 74 9.22 -15.75 -4.07
CA THR A 74 8.82 -15.72 -5.50
C THR A 74 8.00 -14.51 -5.94
N GLY A 75 7.40 -13.74 -5.03
CA GLY A 75 6.47 -12.65 -5.38
C GLY A 75 5.21 -13.12 -6.13
N HIS A 76 4.89 -14.41 -6.04
CA HIS A 76 3.80 -15.06 -6.76
C HIS A 76 3.16 -16.14 -5.88
N LEU A 77 1.83 -16.11 -5.77
CA LEU A 77 1.09 -16.95 -4.83
C LEU A 77 -0.25 -17.38 -5.44
N THR A 78 -0.35 -18.64 -5.84
CA THR A 78 -1.63 -19.24 -6.23
C THR A 78 -2.32 -19.84 -5.01
N LEU A 79 -3.41 -19.24 -4.56
CA LEU A 79 -4.32 -19.81 -3.54
C LEU A 79 -5.51 -20.46 -4.24
N ASP A 80 -5.85 -21.69 -3.87
CA ASP A 80 -6.94 -22.46 -4.47
C ASP A 80 -7.94 -22.87 -3.39
N PHE A 81 -9.08 -22.20 -3.36
CA PHE A 81 -10.21 -22.45 -2.46
C PHE A 81 -11.33 -23.24 -3.17
N GLY A 82 -11.01 -23.97 -4.25
CA GLY A 82 -11.95 -24.76 -5.04
C GLY A 82 -12.81 -23.92 -6.01
N THR A 83 -13.68 -23.06 -5.49
CA THR A 83 -14.49 -22.15 -6.32
C THR A 83 -13.78 -20.84 -6.64
N HIS A 84 -12.97 -20.33 -5.72
CA HIS A 84 -12.13 -19.15 -5.91
C HIS A 84 -10.67 -19.58 -6.05
N VAL A 85 -10.03 -19.21 -7.16
CA VAL A 85 -8.61 -19.51 -7.42
C VAL A 85 -7.88 -18.22 -7.72
N PHE A 86 -7.15 -17.72 -6.73
CA PHE A 86 -6.45 -16.45 -6.78
C PHE A 86 -4.99 -16.67 -7.18
N ASP A 87 -4.62 -16.39 -8.44
CA ASP A 87 -3.23 -16.39 -8.91
C ASP A 87 -2.63 -14.99 -8.70
N LEU A 88 -1.95 -14.78 -7.57
CA LEU A 88 -1.60 -13.44 -7.08
C LEU A 88 -0.17 -13.02 -7.43
N LEU A 89 -0.01 -11.80 -7.93
CA LEU A 89 1.28 -11.10 -8.05
C LEU A 89 1.39 -10.12 -6.88
N ILE A 90 2.22 -10.47 -5.89
CA ILE A 90 2.27 -9.78 -4.58
C ILE A 90 3.70 -9.55 -4.10
N GLU A 91 3.89 -8.46 -3.36
CA GLU A 91 5.17 -7.99 -2.83
C GLU A 91 5.02 -7.44 -1.40
N PRO A 92 6.10 -7.38 -0.60
CA PRO A 92 6.03 -6.81 0.75
C PRO A 92 5.58 -5.35 0.70
N ASN A 93 4.63 -4.98 1.57
CA ASN A 93 4.25 -3.58 1.79
C ASN A 93 4.63 -3.24 3.23
N ASP A 94 5.88 -2.81 3.43
CA ASP A 94 6.28 -2.34 4.76
C ASP A 94 5.70 -0.94 4.98
N LEU A 95 4.76 -0.85 5.93
CA LEU A 95 4.12 0.40 6.32
C LEU A 95 4.96 1.18 7.33
N ARG A 96 6.04 0.61 7.86
CA ARG A 96 6.73 1.17 9.03
C ARG A 96 7.75 2.22 8.59
N ALA A 97 7.66 3.40 9.18
CA ALA A 97 8.57 4.52 8.94
C ALA A 97 10.05 4.11 9.20
N PRO A 98 11.04 4.76 8.56
CA PRO A 98 12.45 4.54 8.84
C PRO A 98 12.85 4.79 10.32
N THR A 99 12.05 5.58 11.03
CA THR A 99 12.16 5.94 12.45
C THR A 99 11.29 5.07 13.37
N PHE A 100 10.60 4.06 12.84
CA PHE A 100 9.54 3.34 13.54
C PHE A 100 9.98 2.70 14.86
N GLN A 101 9.14 2.88 15.88
CA GLN A 101 9.30 2.26 17.20
C GLN A 101 8.08 1.42 17.57
N ARG A 102 8.32 0.33 18.29
CA ARG A 102 7.27 -0.54 18.83
C ARG A 102 7.56 -0.85 20.29
N THR A 103 6.55 -0.73 21.14
CA THR A 103 6.66 -0.93 22.60
C THR A 103 5.56 -1.84 23.11
N LEU A 104 5.84 -2.54 24.23
CA LEU A 104 4.82 -3.15 25.09
C LEU A 104 4.84 -2.43 26.43
N THR A 105 3.69 -1.92 26.88
CA THR A 105 3.57 -1.38 28.25
C THR A 105 3.12 -2.49 29.19
N THR A 106 4.05 -2.92 30.05
CA THR A 106 3.91 -4.09 30.94
C THR A 106 3.81 -3.69 32.41
N ALA A 107 3.47 -4.64 33.30
CA ALA A 107 3.54 -4.44 34.75
C ALA A 107 4.96 -4.09 35.28
N SER A 108 6.01 -4.33 34.49
CA SER A 108 7.40 -3.97 34.82
C SER A 108 7.88 -2.69 34.13
N GLY A 109 6.99 -1.98 33.43
CA GLY A 109 7.30 -0.79 32.64
C GLY A 109 7.20 -1.01 31.13
N VAL A 110 7.63 0.00 30.36
CA VAL A 110 7.66 -0.04 28.89
C VAL A 110 8.85 -0.88 28.41
N VAL A 111 8.62 -1.73 27.42
CA VAL A 111 9.62 -2.63 26.84
C VAL A 111 9.63 -2.50 25.33
N ASP A 112 10.72 -1.95 24.78
CA ASP A 112 10.94 -1.86 23.33
C ASP A 112 10.93 -3.24 22.68
N GLN A 113 10.34 -3.33 21.48
CA GLN A 113 10.24 -4.56 20.72
C GLN A 113 11.24 -4.57 19.55
N PRO A 114 11.91 -5.70 19.29
CA PRO A 114 12.83 -5.82 18.17
C PRO A 114 12.11 -5.72 16.83
N TRP A 115 12.81 -5.25 15.80
CA TRP A 115 12.27 -5.12 14.46
C TRP A 115 11.87 -6.48 13.88
N SER A 116 10.59 -6.65 13.55
CA SER A 116 10.07 -7.87 12.90
C SER A 116 10.27 -7.83 11.38
N PRO A 117 10.43 -9.00 10.71
CA PRO A 117 10.28 -9.09 9.26
C PRO A 117 8.92 -8.52 8.83
N VAL A 118 8.86 -7.88 7.65
CA VAL A 118 7.63 -7.28 7.11
C VAL A 118 6.50 -8.31 7.11
N PRO A 119 5.37 -8.09 7.82
CA PRO A 119 4.28 -9.06 7.88
C PRO A 119 3.23 -8.81 6.78
N THR A 120 3.18 -7.58 6.26
CA THR A 120 2.19 -7.06 5.32
C THR A 120 2.65 -7.11 3.86
N PHE A 121 1.70 -7.33 2.96
CA PHE A 121 1.90 -7.52 1.53
C PHE A 121 0.79 -6.79 0.74
N LYS A 122 1.14 -6.32 -0.46
CA LYS A 122 0.19 -5.77 -1.44
C LYS A 122 0.39 -6.40 -2.82
N GLY A 123 -0.58 -6.24 -3.72
CA GLY A 123 -0.45 -6.67 -5.11
C GLY A 123 -1.76 -6.68 -5.88
N HIS A 124 -1.82 -7.50 -6.92
CA HIS A 124 -2.97 -7.65 -7.81
C HIS A 124 -3.12 -9.11 -8.28
N VAL A 125 -4.32 -9.48 -8.73
CA VAL A 125 -4.60 -10.76 -9.40
C VAL A 125 -3.94 -10.76 -10.78
N ARG A 126 -3.29 -11.86 -11.14
CA ARG A 126 -2.48 -11.96 -12.35
C ARG A 126 -3.34 -11.94 -13.63
N GLY A 127 -3.42 -10.77 -14.23
CA GLY A 127 -4.18 -10.53 -15.47
C GLY A 127 -5.16 -9.36 -15.32
N ASP A 128 -5.53 -9.04 -14.08
CA ASP A 128 -6.30 -7.87 -13.68
C ASP A 128 -5.38 -6.92 -12.88
N PRO A 129 -4.74 -5.93 -13.54
CA PRO A 129 -3.84 -5.00 -12.86
C PRO A 129 -4.54 -3.93 -12.02
N GLU A 130 -5.87 -3.82 -12.09
CA GLU A 130 -6.66 -2.85 -11.33
C GLU A 130 -7.26 -3.49 -10.05
N SER A 131 -7.29 -4.83 -9.96
CA SER A 131 -7.57 -5.56 -8.72
C SER A 131 -6.58 -5.23 -7.60
N ILE A 132 -7.09 -5.13 -6.36
CA ILE A 132 -6.30 -4.82 -5.16
C ILE A 132 -6.24 -6.04 -4.26
N VAL A 133 -5.02 -6.45 -3.92
CA VAL A 133 -4.74 -7.50 -2.93
C VAL A 133 -4.02 -6.85 -1.76
N ARG A 134 -4.55 -7.00 -0.54
CA ARG A 134 -3.89 -6.56 0.71
C ARG A 134 -3.91 -7.73 1.69
N LEU A 135 -2.74 -8.23 2.08
CA LEU A 135 -2.61 -9.44 2.91
C LEU A 135 -1.63 -9.24 4.08
N LEU A 136 -1.96 -9.84 5.21
CA LEU A 136 -1.11 -10.06 6.37
C LEU A 136 -0.69 -11.53 6.39
N ILE A 137 0.62 -11.82 6.39
CA ILE A 137 1.16 -13.17 6.21
C ILE A 137 2.34 -13.44 7.19
N LEU A 138 2.01 -14.10 8.29
CA LEU A 138 2.94 -14.74 9.24
C LEU A 138 2.92 -16.27 9.04
N PRO A 139 3.84 -17.06 9.61
CA PRO A 139 3.83 -18.53 9.45
C PRO A 139 2.56 -19.24 9.97
N HIS A 140 1.83 -18.58 10.85
CA HIS A 140 0.64 -19.06 11.57
C HIS A 140 -0.55 -18.08 11.48
N LEU A 141 -0.52 -17.13 10.55
CA LEU A 141 -1.58 -16.15 10.36
C LEU A 141 -1.68 -15.74 8.88
N LEU A 142 -2.86 -15.90 8.30
CA LEU A 142 -3.25 -15.30 7.02
C LEU A 142 -4.50 -14.46 7.28
N GLN A 143 -4.45 -13.18 6.93
CA GLN A 143 -5.59 -12.27 6.99
C GLN A 143 -5.56 -11.30 5.78
N GLY A 144 -6.70 -10.76 5.36
CA GLY A 144 -6.78 -9.66 4.37
C GLY A 144 -7.84 -9.89 3.30
N TYR A 145 -7.66 -9.27 2.13
CA TYR A 145 -8.65 -9.31 1.05
C TYR A 145 -8.05 -9.39 -0.37
N VAL A 146 -8.91 -9.81 -1.30
CA VAL A 146 -8.77 -9.67 -2.75
C VAL A 146 -10.00 -8.95 -3.29
N ARG A 147 -9.84 -7.73 -3.82
CA ARG A 147 -10.87 -6.95 -4.53
C ARG A 147 -10.60 -7.02 -6.03
N THR A 148 -11.59 -7.44 -6.80
CA THR A 148 -11.61 -7.37 -8.27
C THR A 148 -12.70 -6.39 -8.73
N ALA A 149 -12.93 -6.28 -10.04
CA ALA A 149 -14.09 -5.58 -10.58
C ALA A 149 -15.42 -6.36 -10.42
N GLU A 150 -15.39 -7.62 -9.97
CA GLU A 150 -16.56 -8.49 -9.83
C GLU A 150 -16.93 -8.79 -8.36
N GLU A 151 -15.95 -8.86 -7.46
CA GLU A 151 -16.15 -9.25 -6.06
C GLU A 151 -15.08 -8.70 -5.10
N TRP A 152 -15.43 -8.61 -3.81
CA TRP A 152 -14.51 -8.32 -2.71
C TRP A 152 -14.51 -9.49 -1.72
N VAL A 153 -13.47 -10.33 -1.78
CA VAL A 153 -13.36 -11.55 -0.96
C VAL A 153 -12.38 -11.34 0.18
N PHE A 154 -12.85 -11.59 1.40
CA PHE A 154 -12.08 -11.51 2.62
C PHE A 154 -11.58 -12.90 3.05
N ILE A 155 -10.42 -12.91 3.68
CA ILE A 155 -9.77 -14.08 4.26
C ILE A 155 -9.42 -13.70 5.70
N ASP A 156 -10.14 -14.23 6.69
CA ASP A 156 -9.85 -13.98 8.11
C ASP A 156 -9.49 -15.29 8.84
N PRO A 157 -8.62 -15.23 9.88
CA PRO A 157 -8.29 -16.40 10.67
C PRO A 157 -9.49 -16.82 11.54
N LEU A 158 -9.86 -18.10 11.52
CA LEU A 158 -11.05 -18.62 12.21
C LEU A 158 -11.05 -18.33 13.73
N LEU A 159 -9.85 -18.20 14.33
CA LEU A 159 -9.67 -17.84 15.74
C LEU A 159 -10.37 -16.53 16.14
N LYS A 160 -10.57 -15.58 15.21
CA LYS A 160 -11.25 -14.30 15.43
C LYS A 160 -12.72 -14.49 15.84
N TYR A 161 -13.42 -15.41 15.18
CA TYR A 161 -14.84 -15.72 15.43
C TYR A 161 -15.03 -16.86 16.44
N ALA A 162 -14.05 -17.75 16.53
CA ALA A 162 -14.06 -18.92 17.39
C ALA A 162 -12.71 -19.11 18.11
N PRO A 163 -12.50 -18.43 19.26
CA PRO A 163 -11.29 -18.57 20.07
C PRO A 163 -10.97 -20.03 20.41
N GLY A 164 -9.70 -20.40 20.27
CA GLY A 164 -9.23 -21.79 20.42
C GLY A 164 -9.30 -22.64 19.15
N SER A 165 -9.74 -22.09 18.02
CA SER A 165 -9.63 -22.74 16.70
C SER A 165 -8.18 -22.85 16.22
N ASP A 166 -7.96 -23.72 15.23
CA ASP A 166 -6.65 -23.95 14.63
C ASP A 166 -6.17 -22.70 13.87
N ALA A 167 -4.96 -22.23 14.13
CA ALA A 167 -4.39 -21.04 13.49
C ALA A 167 -4.10 -21.22 11.97
N THR A 168 -4.21 -22.46 11.47
CA THR A 168 -4.16 -22.78 10.03
C THR A 168 -5.53 -22.81 9.36
N GLU A 169 -6.62 -22.57 10.10
CA GLU A 169 -7.98 -22.50 9.58
C GLU A 169 -8.44 -21.05 9.37
N VAL A 170 -8.98 -20.77 8.18
CA VAL A 170 -9.44 -19.46 7.72
C VAL A 170 -10.90 -19.51 7.30
N VAL A 171 -11.59 -18.39 7.46
CA VAL A 171 -12.94 -18.13 6.95
C VAL A 171 -12.82 -17.29 5.69
N LEU A 172 -13.46 -17.74 4.61
CA LEU A 172 -13.63 -17.02 3.37
C LEU A 172 -15.08 -16.51 3.29
N PHE A 173 -15.25 -15.20 3.09
CA PHE A 173 -16.57 -14.52 3.04
C PHE A 173 -16.49 -13.26 2.16
N ARG A 174 -17.63 -12.69 1.78
CA ARG A 174 -17.74 -11.38 1.09
C ARG A 174 -18.42 -10.37 2.02
N ASP A 175 -18.28 -9.08 1.75
CA ASP A 175 -18.93 -8.02 2.52
C ASP A 175 -20.47 -8.14 2.54
N GLU A 176 -21.07 -8.49 1.40
CA GLU A 176 -22.51 -8.82 1.30
C GLU A 176 -22.94 -10.04 2.12
N ASP A 177 -22.02 -10.92 2.48
CA ASP A 177 -22.32 -12.08 3.34
C ASP A 177 -22.35 -11.70 4.84
N VAL A 178 -22.04 -10.47 5.25
CA VAL A 178 -22.06 -10.04 6.66
C VAL A 178 -23.46 -9.62 7.11
N ARG A 179 -23.85 -10.02 8.32
CA ARG A 179 -25.20 -9.78 8.87
C ARG A 179 -25.38 -8.36 9.42
N PRO A 180 -26.49 -7.65 9.08
CA PRO A 180 -26.90 -6.40 9.72
C PRO A 180 -26.99 -6.47 11.24
N GLU A 181 -27.40 -7.61 11.80
CA GLU A 181 -27.52 -7.82 13.24
C GLU A 181 -26.16 -7.88 13.96
N ALA A 182 -25.07 -8.04 13.20
CA ALA A 182 -23.69 -8.02 13.70
C ALA A 182 -22.98 -6.68 13.43
N LEU A 183 -23.72 -5.58 13.17
CA LEU A 183 -23.17 -4.27 12.86
C LEU A 183 -23.38 -3.24 13.97
N GLY A 184 -22.39 -2.36 14.15
CA GLY A 184 -22.45 -1.22 15.06
C GLY A 184 -22.51 0.12 14.34
N ARG A 185 -22.68 1.19 15.13
CA ARG A 185 -22.72 2.58 14.67
C ARG A 185 -21.45 3.36 15.03
N CYS A 186 -21.19 4.46 14.32
CA CYS A 186 -20.19 5.44 14.71
C CYS A 186 -20.76 6.40 15.78
N GLY A 187 -19.93 6.81 16.74
CA GLY A 187 -20.27 7.78 17.79
C GLY A 187 -20.05 9.25 17.41
N ALA A 188 -19.35 9.54 16.29
CA ALA A 188 -18.90 10.90 15.95
C ALA A 188 -20.04 11.93 15.78
N GLY A 189 -21.27 11.49 15.49
CA GLY A 189 -22.45 12.35 15.44
C GLY A 189 -22.72 13.14 16.74
N GLU A 190 -22.30 12.61 17.90
CA GLU A 190 -22.40 13.33 19.19
C GLU A 190 -21.28 14.37 19.36
N LEU A 191 -20.12 14.15 18.71
CA LEU A 191 -18.96 15.05 18.75
C LEU A 191 -19.03 16.19 17.74
N ILE A 192 -19.64 16.01 16.56
CA ILE A 192 -19.81 17.09 15.56
C ILE A 192 -20.52 18.29 16.21
N GLY A 193 -21.66 18.04 16.86
CA GLY A 193 -22.39 19.08 17.59
C GLY A 193 -21.64 19.64 18.80
N LEU A 194 -20.58 19.01 19.30
CA LEU A 194 -19.70 19.59 20.33
C LEU A 194 -18.61 20.47 19.70
N ALA A 195 -18.00 20.02 18.59
CA ALA A 195 -17.00 20.76 17.83
C ALA A 195 -17.55 22.10 17.30
N GLU A 196 -18.77 22.11 16.75
CA GLU A 196 -19.45 23.35 16.31
C GLU A 196 -19.60 24.40 17.42
N ARG A 197 -19.70 23.96 18.69
CA ARG A 197 -19.85 24.85 19.86
C ARG A 197 -18.51 25.28 20.46
N LEU A 198 -17.42 24.55 20.21
CA LEU A 198 -16.07 24.84 20.71
C LEU A 198 -15.20 25.59 19.69
N ILE A 199 -15.43 25.39 18.39
CA ILE A 199 -14.68 26.01 17.29
C ILE A 199 -15.67 26.65 16.29
N PRO A 200 -16.15 27.87 16.54
CA PRO A 200 -17.06 28.57 15.64
C PRO A 200 -16.42 28.80 14.27
N GLY A 201 -17.00 28.21 13.22
CA GLY A 201 -16.52 28.34 11.84
C GLY A 201 -15.74 27.14 11.30
N LEU A 202 -15.70 25.99 12.00
CA LEU A 202 -15.07 24.77 11.50
C LEU A 202 -15.64 24.33 10.13
N HIS A 203 -16.95 24.51 9.90
CA HIS A 203 -17.60 24.33 8.60
C HIS A 203 -17.56 25.63 7.76
N GLY A 204 -16.34 26.11 7.50
CA GLY A 204 -16.07 27.30 6.68
C GLY A 204 -16.42 27.08 5.20
N GLN A 205 -16.94 28.12 4.53
CA GLN A 205 -17.50 28.03 3.17
C GLN A 205 -16.53 27.44 2.13
N VAL A 206 -17.01 26.44 1.38
CA VAL A 206 -16.31 25.84 0.24
C VAL A 206 -15.92 26.90 -0.80
N GLY A 207 -14.61 27.11 -0.99
CA GLY A 207 -14.07 28.12 -1.88
C GLY A 207 -13.16 27.52 -2.96
N ALA A 208 -13.61 27.58 -4.22
CA ALA A 208 -12.86 27.38 -5.47
C ALA A 208 -11.84 26.22 -5.53
N LEU A 209 -12.17 25.19 -6.32
CA LEU A 209 -11.28 24.06 -6.67
C LEU A 209 -9.84 24.51 -6.99
N ALA A 210 -8.92 24.20 -6.06
CA ALA A 210 -7.50 24.11 -6.38
C ALA A 210 -7.27 22.92 -7.33
N ALA A 211 -6.13 22.91 -8.02
CA ALA A 211 -5.76 21.77 -8.84
C ALA A 211 -5.24 20.65 -7.92
N ALA A 212 -6.04 19.59 -7.76
CA ALA A 212 -5.76 18.45 -6.89
C ALA A 212 -4.30 17.99 -6.95
N SER A 213 -3.68 17.79 -5.79
CA SER A 213 -2.30 17.34 -5.63
C SER A 213 -1.99 16.11 -6.49
N THR A 214 -1.10 16.25 -7.47
CA THR A 214 -0.72 15.15 -8.38
C THR A 214 0.31 14.19 -7.79
N SER A 215 0.66 14.36 -6.52
CA SER A 215 1.54 13.49 -5.75
C SER A 215 0.78 12.89 -4.58
N LEU A 216 0.83 11.56 -4.47
CA LEU A 216 0.36 10.79 -3.32
C LEU A 216 0.86 11.45 -2.02
N GLN A 217 -0.02 11.76 -1.07
CA GLN A 217 0.35 12.31 0.23
C GLN A 217 0.38 11.23 1.30
N ARG A 218 1.36 11.31 2.19
CA ARG A 218 1.56 10.39 3.30
C ARG A 218 0.98 10.98 4.57
N ALA A 219 0.25 10.16 5.33
CA ALA A 219 -0.09 10.43 6.71
C ALA A 219 0.74 9.52 7.64
N GLU A 220 1.44 10.13 8.59
CA GLU A 220 2.15 9.42 9.66
C GLU A 220 1.15 8.99 10.76
N VAL A 221 0.98 7.69 10.94
CA VAL A 221 0.03 7.09 11.86
C VAL A 221 0.77 6.51 13.08
N ALA A 222 0.44 6.99 14.27
CA ALA A 222 0.75 6.26 15.49
C ALA A 222 -0.42 5.34 15.86
N THR A 223 -0.13 4.19 16.49
CA THR A 223 -1.17 3.27 16.97
C THR A 223 -0.95 2.91 18.43
N ASP A 224 -2.06 2.68 19.13
CA ASP A 224 -2.07 2.14 20.48
C ASP A 224 -3.10 1.02 20.57
N ALA A 225 -2.91 0.09 21.50
CA ALA A 225 -3.80 -1.05 21.69
C ALA A 225 -4.02 -1.30 23.17
N ASP A 226 -5.28 -1.39 23.59
CA ASP A 226 -5.62 -1.63 24.97
C ASP A 226 -5.47 -3.11 25.38
N TYR A 227 -5.52 -3.34 26.69
CA TYR A 227 -5.34 -4.65 27.28
C TYR A 227 -6.37 -5.67 26.78
N GLU A 228 -7.60 -5.25 26.59
CA GLU A 228 -8.69 -6.08 26.09
C GLU A 228 -8.41 -6.50 24.63
N TYR A 229 -7.89 -5.60 23.79
CA TYR A 229 -7.44 -5.94 22.43
C TYR A 229 -6.25 -6.91 22.46
N PHE A 230 -5.32 -6.72 23.40
CA PHE A 230 -4.22 -7.66 23.65
C PHE A 230 -4.70 -9.02 24.18
N GLN A 231 -5.80 -9.10 24.94
CA GLN A 231 -6.37 -10.38 25.39
C GLN A 231 -6.95 -11.21 24.22
N ILE A 232 -7.39 -10.56 23.13
CA ILE A 232 -7.89 -11.23 21.92
C ILE A 232 -6.73 -11.78 21.08
N TYR A 233 -5.74 -10.95 20.75
CA TYR A 233 -4.71 -11.28 19.75
C TYR A 233 -3.32 -11.63 20.32
N GLY A 234 -3.07 -11.33 21.61
CA GLY A 234 -1.82 -11.61 22.30
C GLY A 234 -0.60 -11.05 21.57
N ASN A 235 0.43 -11.88 21.38
CA ASN A 235 1.66 -11.50 20.67
C ASN A 235 1.43 -11.10 19.20
N ASN A 236 0.28 -11.41 18.59
CA ASN A 236 -0.04 -11.00 17.22
C ASN A 236 -0.63 -9.58 17.13
N THR A 237 -0.97 -8.94 18.25
CA THR A 237 -1.68 -7.64 18.31
C THR A 237 -1.12 -6.58 17.36
N ASN A 238 0.18 -6.30 17.43
CA ASN A 238 0.84 -5.32 16.56
C ASN A 238 0.71 -5.68 15.06
N ALA A 239 0.81 -6.96 14.73
CA ALA A 239 0.73 -7.46 13.36
C ALA A 239 -0.71 -7.43 12.82
N GLN A 240 -1.72 -7.62 13.68
CA GLN A 240 -3.12 -7.42 13.30
C GLN A 240 -3.41 -5.96 12.98
N ILE A 241 -2.87 -5.03 13.76
CA ILE A 241 -2.92 -3.59 13.49
C ILE A 241 -2.22 -3.26 12.17
N GLU A 242 -1.00 -3.77 11.93
CA GLU A 242 -0.32 -3.65 10.63
C GLU A 242 -1.20 -4.19 9.47
N GLY A 243 -1.89 -5.32 9.67
CA GLY A 243 -2.80 -5.91 8.68
C GLY A 243 -4.01 -5.04 8.36
N VAL A 244 -4.68 -4.47 9.36
CA VAL A 244 -5.82 -3.56 9.18
C VAL A 244 -5.36 -2.27 8.51
N ILE A 245 -4.27 -1.64 8.96
CA ILE A 245 -3.74 -0.43 8.33
C ILE A 245 -3.29 -0.71 6.88
N ASN A 246 -2.77 -1.91 6.57
CA ASN A 246 -2.42 -2.31 5.18
C ASN A 246 -3.66 -2.48 4.28
N ALA A 247 -4.81 -2.82 4.86
CA ALA A 247 -6.08 -2.90 4.15
C ALA A 247 -6.65 -1.48 3.91
N VAL A 248 -6.63 -0.61 4.93
CA VAL A 248 -7.07 0.80 4.82
C VAL A 248 -6.18 1.61 3.87
N ASP A 249 -4.85 1.42 3.90
CA ASP A 249 -3.90 1.97 2.93
C ASP A 249 -4.16 1.50 1.49
N GLY A 250 -4.89 0.39 1.31
CA GLY A 250 -5.45 -0.03 0.01
C GLY A 250 -6.51 0.94 -0.50
N ILE A 251 -7.53 1.20 0.31
CA ILE A 251 -8.64 2.12 0.05
C ILE A 251 -8.12 3.55 -0.18
N TYR A 252 -7.23 4.01 0.70
CA TYR A 252 -6.73 5.39 0.70
C TYR A 252 -5.88 5.71 -0.54
N GLN A 253 -5.05 4.77 -1.00
CA GLN A 253 -4.25 4.97 -2.22
C GLN A 253 -5.12 4.94 -3.49
N ASP A 254 -6.15 4.10 -3.52
CA ASP A 254 -7.06 3.91 -4.65
C ASP A 254 -8.00 5.11 -4.86
N GLN A 255 -8.54 5.66 -3.76
CA GLN A 255 -9.69 6.57 -3.80
C GLN A 255 -9.37 8.02 -3.38
N LEU A 256 -8.38 8.22 -2.52
CA LEU A 256 -8.11 9.52 -1.88
C LEU A 256 -6.76 10.14 -2.27
N GLY A 257 -5.86 9.37 -2.91
CA GLY A 257 -4.49 9.82 -3.13
C GLY A 257 -3.66 9.92 -1.85
N LEU A 258 -4.04 9.16 -0.81
CA LEU A 258 -3.37 9.12 0.48
C LEU A 258 -2.68 7.76 0.71
N THR A 259 -1.61 7.73 1.49
CA THR A 259 -0.97 6.49 1.97
C THR A 259 -0.63 6.61 3.45
N LEU A 260 -0.70 5.50 4.18
CA LEU A 260 -0.47 5.47 5.63
C LEU A 260 0.92 4.91 5.93
N GLU A 261 1.74 5.64 6.69
CA GLU A 261 3.03 5.16 7.21
C GLU A 261 2.96 5.11 8.74
N ILE A 262 3.13 3.92 9.32
CA ILE A 262 3.10 3.73 10.78
C ILE A 262 4.42 4.21 11.37
N THR A 263 4.39 5.19 12.26
CA THR A 263 5.58 5.70 12.97
C THR A 263 5.79 5.05 14.33
N PHE A 264 4.71 4.61 14.98
CA PHE A 264 4.79 4.09 16.34
C PHE A 264 3.68 3.08 16.64
N GLN A 265 3.99 2.08 17.48
CA GLN A 265 2.98 1.24 18.14
C GLN A 265 3.27 1.05 19.64
N ASN A 266 2.23 1.12 20.46
CA ASN A 266 2.22 0.57 21.82
C ASN A 266 1.11 -0.49 21.95
N VAL A 267 1.32 -1.44 22.86
CA VAL A 267 0.27 -2.36 23.34
C VAL A 267 0.34 -2.42 24.86
N PHE A 268 -0.76 -2.15 25.54
CA PHE A 268 -0.88 -2.37 26.98
C PHE A 268 -1.08 -3.88 27.23
N THR A 269 -0.15 -4.53 27.92
CA THR A 269 -0.21 -5.98 28.18
C THR A 269 -0.83 -6.33 29.54
N THR A 270 -1.33 -5.32 30.26
CA THR A 270 -2.01 -5.46 31.56
C THR A 270 -3.13 -4.44 31.70
N SER A 271 -4.14 -4.75 32.54
CA SER A 271 -5.25 -3.83 32.86
C SER A 271 -4.85 -2.56 33.61
N SER A 272 -3.58 -2.39 33.98
CA SER A 272 -3.02 -1.14 34.51
C SER A 272 -2.74 -0.15 33.38
N GLN A 273 -3.80 0.36 32.76
CA GLN A 273 -3.78 1.21 31.57
C GLN A 273 -4.60 2.51 31.78
N PRO A 274 -4.32 3.58 31.02
CA PRO A 274 -5.09 4.83 31.07
C PRO A 274 -6.53 4.72 30.52
N TYR A 275 -6.84 3.65 29.77
CA TYR A 275 -8.11 3.46 29.08
C TYR A 275 -9.07 2.61 29.92
N THR A 276 -9.92 3.27 30.71
CA THR A 276 -10.77 2.65 31.73
C THR A 276 -12.27 2.74 31.44
N SER A 277 -12.69 3.58 30.50
CA SER A 277 -14.10 3.74 30.14
C SER A 277 -14.55 2.80 29.02
N THR A 278 -15.82 2.38 29.06
CA THR A 278 -16.56 1.82 27.91
C THR A 278 -17.47 2.86 27.24
N ASP A 279 -17.59 4.07 27.80
CA ASP A 279 -18.25 5.19 27.12
C ASP A 279 -17.35 5.71 26.00
N PRO A 280 -17.79 5.74 24.71
CA PRO A 280 -16.93 6.04 23.57
C PRO A 280 -16.28 7.42 23.65
N SER A 281 -17.06 8.45 23.98
CA SER A 281 -16.60 9.83 24.07
C SER A 281 -15.56 9.99 25.18
N THR A 282 -15.82 9.41 26.35
CA THR A 282 -14.88 9.39 27.47
C THR A 282 -13.61 8.58 27.15
N LEU A 283 -13.71 7.48 26.40
CA LEU A 283 -12.57 6.66 25.99
C LEU A 283 -11.67 7.40 24.98
N LEU A 284 -12.25 8.08 24.01
CA LEU A 284 -11.53 8.95 23.07
C LEU A 284 -10.90 10.17 23.79
N ASP A 285 -11.58 10.76 24.77
CA ASP A 285 -11.02 11.78 25.66
C ASP A 285 -9.82 11.24 26.46
N GLN A 286 -9.93 10.03 27.06
CA GLN A 286 -8.83 9.37 27.77
C GLN A 286 -7.63 9.11 26.86
N PHE A 287 -7.88 8.65 25.62
CA PHE A 287 -6.85 8.41 24.60
C PHE A 287 -6.12 9.71 24.23
N ARG A 288 -6.85 10.74 23.80
CA ARG A 288 -6.34 12.08 23.47
C ARG A 288 -5.52 12.67 24.63
N ASN A 289 -6.08 12.67 25.84
CA ASN A 289 -5.49 13.33 27.00
C ASN A 289 -4.22 12.60 27.48
N TYR A 290 -4.19 11.26 27.45
CA TYR A 290 -2.99 10.49 27.78
C TYR A 290 -1.86 10.77 26.76
N TRP A 291 -2.16 10.69 25.46
CA TRP A 291 -1.15 10.90 24.41
C TRP A 291 -0.61 12.33 24.38
N ASN A 292 -1.47 13.34 24.47
CA ASN A 292 -1.06 14.75 24.56
C ASN A 292 -0.15 15.05 25.77
N ALA A 293 -0.20 14.23 26.83
CA ALA A 293 0.63 14.40 28.02
C ALA A 293 1.88 13.49 28.08
N ASN A 294 1.88 12.32 27.40
CA ASN A 294 2.89 11.26 27.58
C ASN A 294 3.57 10.79 26.28
N ARG A 295 3.14 11.26 25.10
CA ARG A 295 3.64 10.83 23.77
C ARG A 295 3.91 12.03 22.84
N GLN A 296 4.48 13.10 23.39
CA GLN A 296 4.85 14.32 22.65
C GLN A 296 6.12 14.15 21.80
N ASP A 297 6.86 13.08 22.05
CA ASP A 297 8.08 12.62 21.37
C ASP A 297 7.79 11.77 20.12
N VAL A 298 6.55 11.29 19.96
CA VAL A 298 6.14 10.45 18.83
C VAL A 298 5.71 11.33 17.65
N ASN A 299 6.48 11.30 16.56
CA ASN A 299 6.14 11.97 15.31
C ASN A 299 4.92 11.30 14.65
N ARG A 300 3.91 12.08 14.27
CA ARG A 300 2.64 11.62 13.67
C ARG A 300 1.76 12.78 13.22
N ASP A 301 0.87 12.48 12.28
CA ASP A 301 -0.25 13.34 11.88
C ASP A 301 -1.54 12.96 12.63
N LEU A 302 -1.71 11.68 12.96
CA LEU A 302 -2.83 11.15 13.76
C LEU A 302 -2.42 9.94 14.63
N ALA A 303 -3.21 9.65 15.67
CA ALA A 303 -3.07 8.42 16.46
C ALA A 303 -4.38 7.63 16.52
N HIS A 304 -4.32 6.31 16.43
CA HIS A 304 -5.50 5.44 16.46
C HIS A 304 -5.44 4.38 17.57
N LEU A 305 -6.50 4.27 18.37
CA LEU A 305 -6.64 3.26 19.42
C LEU A 305 -7.45 2.06 18.92
N PHE A 306 -6.87 0.88 19.03
CA PHE A 306 -7.55 -0.40 18.85
C PHE A 306 -7.98 -0.91 20.23
N THR A 307 -9.28 -1.10 20.45
CA THR A 307 -9.83 -1.52 21.74
C THR A 307 -10.58 -2.84 21.67
N GLY A 308 -10.37 -3.72 22.65
CA GLY A 308 -11.15 -4.95 22.81
C GLY A 308 -12.36 -4.77 23.76
N LYS A 309 -12.63 -3.55 24.23
CA LYS A 309 -13.80 -3.25 25.06
C LYS A 309 -15.06 -3.28 24.21
N ASP A 310 -16.15 -3.79 24.80
CA ASP A 310 -17.48 -3.56 24.26
C ASP A 310 -17.93 -2.14 24.64
N MET A 311 -18.04 -1.25 23.64
CA MET A 311 -18.35 0.15 23.85
C MET A 311 -19.87 0.38 23.96
N ASN A 312 -20.24 1.32 24.84
CA ASN A 312 -21.62 1.50 25.28
C ASN A 312 -22.57 1.89 24.13
N GLY A 313 -23.77 1.29 24.13
CA GLY A 313 -24.86 1.68 23.22
C GLY A 313 -24.66 1.28 21.76
N GLY A 314 -23.84 0.26 21.48
CA GLY A 314 -23.60 -0.27 20.13
C GLY A 314 -22.76 0.66 19.24
N VAL A 315 -22.05 1.61 19.84
CA VAL A 315 -21.04 2.41 19.15
C VAL A 315 -19.78 1.57 19.04
N ILE A 316 -19.25 1.36 17.83
CA ILE A 316 -18.04 0.55 17.59
C ILE A 316 -16.83 1.38 17.14
N GLY A 317 -17.03 2.66 16.82
CA GLY A 317 -15.96 3.59 16.47
C GLY A 317 -16.32 5.03 16.83
N ILE A 318 -15.32 5.84 17.11
CA ILE A 318 -15.48 7.28 17.34
C ILE A 318 -14.17 8.04 17.09
N ALA A 319 -14.27 9.19 16.43
CA ALA A 319 -13.14 10.05 16.10
C ALA A 319 -13.54 11.54 16.11
N TYR A 320 -12.55 12.43 16.25
CA TYR A 320 -12.75 13.87 16.04
C TYR A 320 -12.75 14.19 14.54
N VAL A 321 -13.60 15.14 14.12
CA VAL A 321 -13.79 15.48 12.70
C VAL A 321 -12.92 16.67 12.28
N GLY A 322 -12.23 16.55 11.15
CA GLY A 322 -11.52 17.66 10.49
C GLY A 322 -10.29 18.19 11.24
N VAL A 323 -9.46 17.27 11.74
CA VAL A 323 -8.41 17.54 12.74
C VAL A 323 -6.99 17.30 12.25
N VAL A 324 -6.76 16.46 11.24
CA VAL A 324 -5.40 16.14 10.76
C VAL A 324 -4.73 17.40 10.24
N CYS A 325 -3.50 17.66 10.69
CA CYS A 325 -2.74 18.91 10.54
C CYS A 325 -3.38 20.18 11.13
N SER A 326 -4.69 20.40 10.98
CA SER A 326 -5.42 21.59 11.43
C SER A 326 -5.47 21.74 12.95
N SER A 327 -5.56 20.61 13.66
CA SER A 327 -5.64 20.53 15.12
C SER A 327 -4.99 19.23 15.62
N PRO A 328 -3.64 19.12 15.61
CA PRO A 328 -2.95 17.86 15.93
C PRO A 328 -3.23 17.34 17.35
N GLY A 329 -3.49 18.25 18.30
CA GLY A 329 -3.92 17.91 19.66
C GLY A 329 -5.29 17.22 19.76
N PHE A 330 -6.03 17.12 18.66
CA PHE A 330 -7.30 16.40 18.51
C PHE A 330 -7.26 15.35 17.38
N SER A 331 -6.11 15.08 16.75
CA SER A 331 -5.98 14.05 15.70
C SER A 331 -5.95 12.63 16.27
N TYR A 332 -7.14 12.14 16.64
CA TYR A 332 -7.35 10.85 17.30
C TYR A 332 -8.63 10.16 16.84
N GLY A 333 -8.59 8.82 16.78
CA GLY A 333 -9.74 7.93 16.60
C GLY A 333 -9.64 6.67 17.48
N VAL A 334 -10.78 6.01 17.71
CA VAL A 334 -10.90 4.73 18.42
C VAL A 334 -11.73 3.77 17.58
N SER A 335 -11.33 2.50 17.50
CA SER A 335 -12.13 1.42 16.90
C SER A 335 -12.13 0.17 17.80
N GLN A 336 -13.33 -0.32 18.12
CA GLN A 336 -13.57 -1.60 18.79
C GLN A 336 -13.25 -2.77 17.84
N ASP A 337 -12.75 -3.88 18.40
CA ASP A 337 -12.53 -5.11 17.62
C ASP A 337 -13.83 -5.60 16.98
N PHE A 338 -13.80 -5.77 15.66
CA PHE A 338 -14.99 -5.88 14.85
C PHE A 338 -14.79 -6.78 13.63
N SER A 339 -15.87 -7.31 13.07
CA SER A 339 -15.80 -8.18 11.89
C SER A 339 -15.19 -7.43 10.69
N LEU A 340 -15.65 -6.22 10.41
CA LEU A 340 -15.18 -5.36 9.31
C LEU A 340 -14.20 -4.27 9.79
N MET A 341 -13.08 -4.66 10.41
CA MET A 341 -12.07 -3.69 10.91
C MET A 341 -11.58 -2.72 9.83
N THR A 342 -11.46 -3.15 8.57
CA THR A 342 -11.00 -2.30 7.46
C THR A 342 -11.96 -1.12 7.23
N LYS A 343 -13.22 -1.39 6.87
CA LYS A 343 -14.28 -0.38 6.75
C LYS A 343 -14.42 0.50 8.00
N LEU A 344 -14.31 -0.06 9.20
CA LEU A 344 -14.41 0.69 10.46
C LEU A 344 -13.25 1.67 10.67
N VAL A 345 -11.99 1.23 10.53
CA VAL A 345 -10.83 2.13 10.71
C VAL A 345 -10.75 3.15 9.57
N ALA A 346 -11.15 2.79 8.34
CA ALA A 346 -11.31 3.74 7.25
C ALA A 346 -12.39 4.81 7.53
N HIS A 347 -13.49 4.45 8.18
CA HIS A 347 -14.54 5.40 8.59
C HIS A 347 -14.01 6.41 9.63
N GLU A 348 -13.41 5.93 10.71
CA GLU A 348 -12.94 6.79 11.80
C GLU A 348 -11.72 7.65 11.40
N MET A 349 -10.81 7.12 10.57
CA MET A 349 -9.77 7.94 9.96
C MET A 349 -10.34 8.92 8.92
N GLY A 350 -11.40 8.54 8.19
CA GLY A 350 -12.12 9.42 7.27
C GLY A 350 -12.68 10.66 7.99
N HIS A 351 -13.25 10.48 9.18
CA HIS A 351 -13.61 11.58 10.08
C HIS A 351 -12.42 12.47 10.44
N ASN A 352 -11.28 11.90 10.85
CA ASN A 352 -10.09 12.71 11.12
C ASN A 352 -9.68 13.60 9.92
N PHE A 353 -9.86 13.11 8.69
CA PHE A 353 -9.69 13.83 7.42
C PHE A 353 -10.92 14.65 6.95
N ASN A 354 -11.86 14.98 7.85
CA ASN A 354 -13.04 15.84 7.62
C ASN A 354 -14.20 15.23 6.82
N ALA A 355 -14.22 13.93 6.52
CA ALA A 355 -15.44 13.31 5.99
C ALA A 355 -16.57 13.37 7.03
N VAL A 356 -17.77 13.78 6.61
CA VAL A 356 -18.99 13.70 7.41
C VAL A 356 -19.78 12.44 7.07
N HIS A 357 -20.81 12.11 7.86
CA HIS A 357 -21.65 10.94 7.58
C HIS A 357 -22.47 11.09 6.30
N ASP A 358 -22.53 10.02 5.51
CA ASP A 358 -23.35 9.93 4.31
C ASP A 358 -24.86 10.01 4.63
N PRO A 359 -25.68 10.61 3.74
CA PRO A 359 -27.10 10.78 3.98
C PRO A 359 -27.82 9.42 4.01
N PRO A 360 -28.82 9.20 4.91
CA PRO A 360 -29.52 7.92 5.02
C PRO A 360 -30.17 7.39 3.73
N SER A 361 -30.38 8.23 2.71
CA SER A 361 -30.85 7.81 1.39
C SER A 361 -29.89 6.88 0.64
N ILE A 362 -28.59 6.87 0.98
CA ILE A 362 -27.58 5.97 0.37
C ILE A 362 -27.01 4.93 1.36
N CYS A 363 -27.65 4.75 2.51
CA CYS A 363 -27.23 3.84 3.59
C CYS A 363 -28.37 2.89 3.99
N ASN A 364 -28.85 2.09 3.03
CA ASN A 364 -30.08 1.29 3.16
C ASN A 364 -29.80 -0.22 3.02
N GLY A 365 -29.01 -0.78 3.93
CA GLY A 365 -28.53 -2.18 3.88
C GLY A 365 -27.34 -2.39 2.94
N SER A 366 -27.04 -1.38 2.13
CA SER A 366 -25.85 -1.16 1.32
C SER A 366 -25.54 0.34 1.40
N GLY A 367 -24.26 0.71 1.33
CA GLY A 367 -23.83 2.10 1.32
C GLY A 367 -22.31 2.29 1.49
N PRO A 368 -21.80 3.51 1.26
CA PRO A 368 -20.35 3.78 1.30
C PRO A 368 -19.77 3.72 2.71
N ILE A 369 -18.44 3.84 2.81
CA ILE A 369 -17.69 3.79 4.08
C ILE A 369 -18.28 4.72 5.15
N MET A 370 -18.68 5.95 4.79
CA MET A 370 -19.09 6.99 5.75
C MET A 370 -20.57 6.91 6.18
N CYS A 371 -21.28 5.82 5.91
CA CYS A 371 -22.60 5.60 6.51
C CYS A 371 -22.53 5.55 8.05
N ALA A 372 -23.37 6.33 8.74
CA ALA A 372 -23.35 6.49 10.21
C ALA A 372 -23.53 5.19 11.02
N ALA A 373 -24.13 4.18 10.39
CA ALA A 373 -23.96 2.77 10.79
C ALA A 373 -23.23 2.04 9.67
N ILE A 374 -22.24 1.23 10.02
CA ILE A 374 -21.47 0.43 9.06
C ILE A 374 -22.46 -0.42 8.23
N GLN A 375 -22.31 -0.43 6.90
CA GLN A 375 -23.17 -1.19 6.00
C GLN A 375 -22.50 -2.52 5.60
N PRO A 376 -23.27 -3.64 5.49
CA PRO A 376 -22.73 -4.94 5.10
C PRO A 376 -22.49 -4.99 3.59
N ASN A 377 -23.56 -4.99 2.79
CA ASN A 377 -23.56 -5.08 1.31
C ASN A 377 -23.07 -3.81 0.59
N GLY A 378 -22.17 -3.04 1.21
CA GLY A 378 -21.68 -1.77 0.69
C GLY A 378 -20.19 -1.85 0.40
N PRO A 379 -19.70 -1.36 -0.76
CA PRO A 379 -18.27 -1.43 -1.07
C PRO A 379 -17.44 -0.74 0.03
N GLU A 380 -16.19 -1.16 0.25
CA GLU A 380 -15.23 -0.33 1.01
C GLU A 380 -14.74 0.83 0.11
N GLU A 381 -15.69 1.65 -0.33
CA GLU A 381 -15.51 2.84 -1.13
C GLU A 381 -16.11 4.06 -0.41
N PHE A 382 -15.39 5.17 -0.42
CA PHE A 382 -15.90 6.47 0.03
C PHE A 382 -16.93 7.01 -0.96
N SER A 383 -17.96 7.70 -0.47
CA SER A 383 -18.92 8.36 -1.37
C SER A 383 -18.26 9.52 -2.12
N THR A 384 -18.81 9.94 -3.26
CA THR A 384 -18.32 11.14 -3.95
C THR A 384 -18.33 12.38 -3.05
N GLN A 385 -19.22 12.44 -2.05
CA GLN A 385 -19.21 13.51 -1.05
C GLN A 385 -18.00 13.38 -0.12
N SER A 386 -17.79 12.20 0.50
CA SER A 386 -16.66 11.97 1.40
C SER A 386 -15.29 12.15 0.72
N VAL A 387 -15.15 11.73 -0.55
CA VAL A 387 -13.93 11.98 -1.34
C VAL A 387 -13.72 13.48 -1.52
N ASN A 388 -14.75 14.25 -1.91
CA ASN A 388 -14.64 15.69 -2.05
C ASN A 388 -14.29 16.39 -0.72
N ASP A 389 -14.90 15.97 0.39
CA ASP A 389 -14.65 16.54 1.72
C ASP A 389 -13.21 16.29 2.17
N ILE A 390 -12.70 15.07 1.99
CA ILE A 390 -11.31 14.71 2.31
C ILE A 390 -10.33 15.44 1.40
N THR A 391 -10.52 15.43 0.08
CA THR A 391 -9.61 16.10 -0.86
C THR A 391 -9.57 17.61 -0.60
N ALA A 392 -10.72 18.26 -0.39
CA ALA A 392 -10.77 19.70 -0.10
C ALA A 392 -10.13 20.04 1.25
N PHE A 393 -10.30 19.20 2.27
CA PHE A 393 -9.64 19.37 3.56
C PHE A 393 -8.12 19.16 3.47
N VAL A 394 -7.66 18.16 2.72
CA VAL A 394 -6.23 17.88 2.50
C VAL A 394 -5.57 18.99 1.67
N ASP A 395 -6.19 19.49 0.60
CA ASP A 395 -5.68 20.62 -0.19
C ASP A 395 -5.62 21.93 0.65
N ALA A 396 -6.52 22.11 1.63
CA ALA A 396 -6.59 23.32 2.47
C ALA A 396 -5.74 23.27 3.75
N HIS A 397 -5.58 22.08 4.35
CA HIS A 397 -5.00 21.89 5.68
C HIS A 397 -3.88 20.86 5.74
N GLY A 398 -3.64 20.04 4.71
CA GLY A 398 -2.70 18.92 4.69
C GLY A 398 -1.21 19.27 4.76
N ASN A 399 -0.83 20.40 5.38
CA ASN A 399 0.53 20.93 5.44
C ASN A 399 1.49 20.15 6.35
N CYS A 400 1.02 19.12 7.06
CA CYS A 400 1.84 18.15 7.78
C CYS A 400 2.10 16.87 6.96
N LEU A 401 1.23 16.57 5.98
CA LEU A 401 1.29 15.36 5.18
C LEU A 401 2.45 15.40 4.18
N ASP A 402 3.31 14.38 4.24
CA ASP A 402 4.52 14.30 3.44
C ASP A 402 4.18 13.98 1.97
N ALA A 403 4.57 14.83 1.03
CA ALA A 403 4.32 14.59 -0.39
C ALA A 403 5.25 13.49 -0.93
N VAL A 404 4.71 12.31 -1.23
CA VAL A 404 5.48 11.14 -1.69
C VAL A 404 6.00 11.38 -3.11
N GLY A 405 7.21 11.95 -3.17
CA GLY A 405 7.88 12.41 -4.39
C GLY A 405 7.77 13.93 -4.65
N GLY A 406 7.30 14.73 -3.68
CA GLY A 406 6.94 16.13 -3.87
C GLY A 406 7.68 17.17 -3.00
N GLY A 407 8.77 16.82 -2.32
CA GLY A 407 9.57 17.75 -1.51
C GLY A 407 11.08 17.69 -1.82
N PRO A 408 11.87 18.70 -1.41
CA PRO A 408 13.33 18.62 -1.41
C PRO A 408 13.77 17.68 -0.28
N GLY A 409 13.71 16.38 -0.55
CA GLY A 409 14.07 15.35 0.43
C GLY A 409 15.48 15.55 1.00
N PRO A 410 15.76 14.99 2.20
CA PRO A 410 17.07 15.10 2.83
C PRO A 410 18.16 14.72 1.82
N SER A 411 19.10 15.64 1.57
CA SER A 411 20.13 15.54 0.55
C SER A 411 20.70 14.12 0.54
N PRO A 412 20.46 13.31 -0.52
CA PRO A 412 20.69 11.88 -0.44
C PRO A 412 22.18 11.65 -0.15
N PRO A 413 22.53 10.72 0.76
CA PRO A 413 23.92 10.29 0.90
C PRO A 413 24.42 9.90 -0.50
N PRO A 414 25.59 10.42 -0.94
CA PRO A 414 25.90 10.59 -2.35
C PRO A 414 25.82 9.27 -3.13
N GLY A 415 24.71 9.10 -3.86
CA GLY A 415 24.36 7.82 -4.50
C GLY A 415 22.87 7.47 -4.57
N GLY A 416 21.93 8.30 -4.10
CA GLY A 416 20.49 7.95 -4.06
C GLY A 416 19.72 7.91 -5.40
N CYS A 417 20.33 8.31 -6.52
CA CYS A 417 19.68 8.36 -7.82
C CYS A 417 20.56 7.69 -8.88
N ALA A 418 20.02 6.71 -9.62
CA ALA A 418 20.80 5.84 -10.50
C ALA A 418 21.65 6.61 -11.54
N ALA A 419 21.10 7.67 -12.12
CA ALA A 419 21.82 8.51 -13.07
C ALA A 419 22.94 9.34 -12.41
N GLU A 420 22.79 9.71 -11.14
CA GLU A 420 23.75 10.53 -10.38
C GLU A 420 24.91 9.67 -9.86
N THR A 421 24.61 8.45 -9.42
CA THR A 421 25.59 7.40 -9.07
C THR A 421 26.43 7.02 -10.29
N ALA A 422 25.80 6.76 -11.45
CA ALA A 422 26.52 6.48 -12.69
C ALA A 422 27.40 7.65 -13.15
N MET A 423 26.90 8.88 -13.07
CA MET A 423 27.62 10.07 -13.54
C MET A 423 28.53 10.71 -12.48
N GLN A 424 28.72 10.08 -11.31
CA GLN A 424 29.37 10.67 -10.14
C GLN A 424 30.76 11.25 -10.44
N GLU A 425 31.54 10.53 -11.25
CA GLU A 425 32.93 10.84 -11.63
C GLU A 425 33.06 11.42 -13.06
N SER A 426 31.94 11.74 -13.73
CA SER A 426 31.96 12.23 -15.11
C SER A 426 32.22 13.75 -15.20
N SER A 427 33.14 14.15 -16.07
CA SER A 427 33.32 15.56 -16.48
C SER A 427 32.11 16.14 -17.23
N GLN A 428 31.16 15.30 -17.66
CA GLN A 428 29.90 15.71 -18.30
C GLN A 428 28.68 15.63 -17.37
N ARG A 429 28.86 15.30 -16.08
CA ARG A 429 27.81 15.03 -15.07
C ARG A 429 26.59 15.95 -15.19
N GLU A 430 26.75 17.26 -14.96
CA GLU A 430 25.62 18.20 -14.96
C GLU A 430 24.93 18.32 -16.31
N SER A 431 25.67 18.26 -17.42
CA SER A 431 25.08 18.30 -18.76
C SER A 431 24.29 17.03 -19.09
N ALA A 432 24.75 15.88 -18.61
CA ALA A 432 24.05 14.61 -18.75
C ALA A 432 22.79 14.57 -17.87
N LEU A 433 22.91 14.88 -16.58
CA LEU A 433 21.80 14.88 -15.62
C LEU A 433 20.69 15.86 -16.04
N THR A 434 21.04 17.08 -16.47
CA THR A 434 20.08 18.06 -16.98
C THR A 434 19.29 17.50 -18.17
N VAL A 435 19.97 16.86 -19.12
CA VAL A 435 19.31 16.29 -20.31
C VAL A 435 18.48 15.05 -19.96
N LEU A 436 18.94 14.18 -19.06
CA LEU A 436 18.21 12.99 -18.61
C LEU A 436 16.93 13.36 -17.86
N ARG A 437 16.99 14.34 -16.95
CA ARG A 437 15.80 14.90 -16.27
C ARG A 437 14.78 15.42 -17.29
N ARG A 438 15.21 16.24 -18.26
CA ARG A 438 14.32 16.71 -19.37
C ARG A 438 13.72 15.58 -20.21
N ILE A 439 14.40 14.44 -20.38
CA ILE A 439 13.81 13.27 -21.06
C ILE A 439 12.71 12.63 -20.20
N ARG A 440 12.97 12.41 -18.90
CA ARG A 440 12.00 11.88 -17.93
C ARG A 440 10.77 12.77 -17.82
N ASP A 441 10.97 14.09 -17.77
CA ASP A 441 9.93 15.05 -17.38
C ASP A 441 9.19 15.65 -18.58
N GLU A 442 9.84 15.84 -19.73
CA GLU A 442 9.21 16.46 -20.90
C GLU A 442 8.88 15.48 -22.03
N VAL A 443 9.59 14.36 -22.17
CA VAL A 443 9.51 13.50 -23.36
C VAL A 443 8.74 12.20 -23.09
N LEU A 444 9.08 11.50 -22.00
CA LEU A 444 8.40 10.25 -21.63
C LEU A 444 6.89 10.41 -21.33
N PRO A 445 6.38 11.46 -20.63
CA PRO A 445 4.97 11.53 -20.25
C PRO A 445 3.99 11.61 -21.42
N ARG A 446 4.48 12.03 -22.61
CA ARG A 446 3.70 12.17 -23.85
C ARG A 446 3.13 10.86 -24.40
N THR A 447 3.48 9.71 -23.81
CA THR A 447 3.00 8.39 -24.24
C THR A 447 2.66 7.53 -23.03
N ALA A 448 1.66 6.64 -23.15
CA ALA A 448 1.30 5.73 -22.06
C ALA A 448 2.47 4.82 -21.63
N ARG A 449 3.24 4.30 -22.60
CA ARG A 449 4.42 3.47 -22.31
C ARG A 449 5.56 4.26 -21.67
N GLY A 450 5.72 5.54 -22.00
CA GLY A 450 6.70 6.41 -21.34
C GLY A 450 6.31 6.78 -19.91
N ARG A 451 5.01 6.95 -19.61
CA ARG A 451 4.55 7.05 -18.21
C ARG A 451 4.82 5.77 -17.42
N GLN A 452 4.64 4.60 -18.03
CA GLN A 452 5.03 3.31 -17.43
C GLN A 452 6.54 3.20 -17.21
N TYR A 453 7.38 3.73 -18.11
CA TYR A 453 8.82 3.80 -17.92
C TYR A 453 9.23 4.71 -16.74
N ILE A 454 8.53 5.83 -16.52
CA ILE A 454 8.77 6.71 -15.36
C ILE A 454 8.42 5.99 -14.05
N ARG A 455 7.29 5.27 -14.01
CA ARG A 455 6.90 4.47 -12.84
C ARG A 455 7.95 3.42 -12.50
N TRP A 456 8.32 2.57 -13.47
CA TRP A 456 9.43 1.61 -13.32
C TRP A 456 10.74 2.27 -12.86
N PHE A 457 11.04 3.48 -13.35
CA PHE A 457 12.24 4.21 -12.92
C PHE A 457 12.19 4.60 -11.43
N ASN A 458 11.06 5.14 -10.97
CA ASN A 458 10.87 5.49 -9.56
C ASN A 458 10.85 4.24 -8.65
N GLU A 459 10.17 3.17 -9.09
CA GLU A 459 10.05 1.89 -8.37
C GLU A 459 11.43 1.22 -8.11
N HIS A 460 12.41 1.41 -9.00
CA HIS A 460 13.69 0.68 -8.96
C HIS A 460 14.94 1.56 -8.82
N THR A 461 14.85 2.89 -8.75
CA THR A 461 16.05 3.76 -8.72
C THR A 461 17.00 3.44 -7.56
N VAL A 462 16.50 3.12 -6.37
CA VAL A 462 17.33 2.79 -5.19
C VAL A 462 18.09 1.48 -5.42
N GLU A 463 17.39 0.43 -5.84
CA GLU A 463 17.94 -0.89 -6.14
C GLU A 463 19.04 -0.83 -7.20
N VAL A 464 18.78 -0.12 -8.30
CA VAL A 464 19.74 0.13 -9.38
C VAL A 464 20.96 0.92 -8.90
N SER A 465 20.76 1.88 -7.99
CA SER A 465 21.84 2.71 -7.44
C SER A 465 22.77 1.89 -6.55
N MET A 466 22.23 1.07 -5.64
CA MET A 466 23.01 0.19 -4.77
C MET A 466 23.90 -0.74 -5.60
N LEU A 467 23.38 -1.30 -6.70
CA LEU A 467 24.15 -2.19 -7.58
C LEU A 467 25.32 -1.48 -8.30
N MET A 468 25.28 -0.15 -8.49
CA MET A 468 26.41 0.64 -9.03
C MET A 468 27.33 1.19 -7.94
N ILE A 469 26.89 1.19 -6.68
CA ILE A 469 27.76 1.42 -5.51
C ILE A 469 28.58 0.14 -5.25
N GLU A 470 27.95 -1.03 -5.34
CA GLU A 470 28.57 -2.35 -5.15
C GLU A 470 29.46 -2.81 -6.33
N ASP A 471 29.23 -2.30 -7.54
CA ASP A 471 29.93 -2.72 -8.75
C ASP A 471 30.44 -1.50 -9.53
N GLU A 472 31.69 -1.11 -9.27
CA GLU A 472 32.32 0.07 -9.88
C GLU A 472 32.44 -0.05 -11.40
N ARG A 473 32.65 -1.27 -11.89
CA ARG A 473 32.69 -1.55 -13.33
C ARG A 473 31.32 -1.31 -13.96
N LEU A 474 30.24 -1.67 -13.28
CA LEU A 474 28.87 -1.39 -13.70
C LEU A 474 28.58 0.11 -13.72
N ARG A 475 29.06 0.86 -12.71
CA ARG A 475 29.00 2.33 -12.63
C ARG A 475 29.67 2.95 -13.87
N ASP A 476 30.89 2.53 -14.18
CA ASP A 476 31.68 3.01 -15.33
C ASP A 476 31.11 2.63 -16.70
N GLU A 477 30.69 1.37 -16.89
CA GLU A 477 30.11 0.93 -18.15
C GLU A 477 28.75 1.60 -18.42
N THR A 478 28.03 1.98 -17.35
CA THR A 478 26.82 2.84 -17.43
C THR A 478 27.18 4.28 -17.81
N ARG A 479 28.15 4.88 -17.11
CA ARG A 479 28.66 6.25 -17.37
C ARG A 479 29.07 6.44 -18.82
N ILE A 480 29.90 5.53 -19.34
CA ILE A 480 30.38 5.52 -20.73
C ILE A 480 29.22 5.42 -21.74
N LEU A 481 28.17 4.64 -21.42
CA LEU A 481 27.02 4.49 -22.31
C LEU A 481 26.07 5.70 -22.27
N ILE A 482 25.89 6.34 -21.11
CA ILE A 482 25.17 7.62 -20.98
C ILE A 482 25.88 8.70 -21.80
N GLU A 483 27.19 8.86 -21.62
CA GLU A 483 28.01 9.82 -22.37
C GLU A 483 27.93 9.60 -23.88
N ARG A 484 28.00 8.35 -24.34
CA ARG A 484 27.84 7.97 -25.76
C ARG A 484 26.46 8.33 -26.32
N LEU A 485 25.41 8.15 -25.54
CA LEU A 485 24.02 8.36 -26.00
C LEU A 485 23.52 9.81 -25.82
N LEU A 486 24.31 10.65 -25.15
CA LEU A 486 23.99 12.07 -24.88
C LEU A 486 23.61 12.91 -26.12
N PRO A 487 24.19 12.72 -27.33
CA PRO A 487 23.73 13.40 -28.54
C PRO A 487 22.29 13.04 -28.93
N HIS A 488 21.88 11.79 -28.72
CA HIS A 488 20.52 11.32 -29.04
C HIS A 488 19.49 11.81 -28.02
N PHE A 489 19.84 11.79 -26.73
CA PHE A 489 19.02 12.40 -25.68
C PHE A 489 18.84 13.90 -25.94
N ARG A 490 19.92 14.63 -26.28
CA ARG A 490 19.86 16.05 -26.67
C ARG A 490 19.01 16.31 -27.92
N ALA A 491 18.87 15.34 -28.84
CA ALA A 491 17.94 15.45 -29.96
C ALA A 491 16.47 15.34 -29.50
N LEU A 492 16.14 14.31 -28.70
CA LEU A 492 14.79 14.08 -28.19
C LEU A 492 14.29 15.20 -27.26
N ALA A 493 15.12 15.67 -26.32
CA ALA A 493 14.76 16.78 -25.43
C ALA A 493 14.52 18.10 -26.18
N ASN A 494 14.95 18.20 -27.44
CA ASN A 494 14.66 19.33 -28.34
C ASN A 494 13.59 18.96 -29.40
N GLY A 495 12.80 17.91 -29.16
CA GLY A 495 11.69 17.46 -29.98
C GLY A 495 12.07 16.79 -31.32
N ARG A 496 13.37 16.66 -31.62
CA ARG A 496 13.88 16.18 -32.91
C ARG A 496 13.89 14.65 -32.95
N ALA A 497 13.67 14.09 -34.13
CA ALA A 497 13.90 12.68 -34.37
C ALA A 497 15.41 12.35 -34.31
N THR A 498 15.76 11.10 -34.01
CA THR A 498 17.16 10.63 -34.00
C THR A 498 17.26 9.15 -34.37
N THR A 499 18.46 8.60 -34.56
CA THR A 499 18.67 7.23 -35.02
C THR A 499 19.84 6.59 -34.28
N LEU A 500 19.63 5.45 -33.63
CA LEU A 500 20.73 4.63 -33.10
C LEU A 500 21.31 3.73 -34.18
N THR A 501 22.59 3.41 -34.06
CA THR A 501 23.19 2.27 -34.72
C THR A 501 22.74 0.95 -34.09
N ARG A 502 22.85 -0.15 -34.84
CA ARG A 502 22.74 -1.50 -34.26
C ARG A 502 23.75 -1.76 -33.12
N ALA A 503 24.92 -1.13 -33.17
CA ALA A 503 25.97 -1.29 -32.17
C ALA A 503 25.57 -0.65 -30.83
N GLU A 504 24.97 0.54 -30.84
CA GLU A 504 24.43 1.17 -29.63
C GLU A 504 23.26 0.38 -29.06
N VAL A 505 22.32 -0.10 -29.90
CA VAL A 505 21.23 -0.98 -29.45
C VAL A 505 21.78 -2.25 -28.79
N ALA A 506 22.84 -2.85 -29.33
CA ALA A 506 23.49 -4.01 -28.73
C ALA A 506 24.29 -3.68 -27.45
N GLN A 507 24.86 -2.46 -27.34
CA GLN A 507 25.51 -2.00 -26.11
C GLN A 507 24.49 -1.75 -25.00
N ILE A 508 23.31 -1.22 -25.34
CA ILE A 508 22.17 -1.12 -24.42
C ILE A 508 21.69 -2.53 -24.03
N ASP A 509 21.55 -3.48 -24.95
CA ASP A 509 21.10 -4.84 -24.60
C ASP A 509 22.11 -5.59 -23.72
N ASN A 510 23.41 -5.41 -23.99
CA ASN A 510 24.48 -5.90 -23.13
C ASN A 510 24.45 -5.22 -21.75
N LEU A 511 24.18 -3.91 -21.68
CA LEU A 511 23.87 -3.18 -20.45
C LEU A 511 22.40 -3.37 -19.99
N LEU A 512 21.72 -4.43 -20.46
CA LEU A 512 20.51 -5.00 -19.86
C LEU A 512 20.64 -6.54 -19.66
N LEU A 513 21.82 -7.13 -19.93
CA LEU A 513 22.11 -8.57 -19.86
C LEU A 513 23.27 -8.96 -18.96
N ARG A 514 24.36 -8.16 -18.97
CA ARG A 514 25.66 -8.41 -18.28
C ARG A 514 25.50 -8.82 -16.81
N VAL A 515 24.34 -8.51 -16.31
CA VAL A 515 23.84 -8.55 -14.98
C VAL A 515 22.33 -8.82 -15.29
N ARG A 516 21.64 -9.88 -14.81
CA ARG A 516 20.15 -10.07 -14.86
C ARG A 516 19.42 -10.93 -13.75
N PRO A 517 20.05 -11.88 -13.00
CA PRO A 517 19.68 -12.29 -11.58
C PRO A 517 20.43 -11.99 -10.19
N ARG A 518 21.26 -10.95 -9.90
CA ARG A 518 21.48 -10.44 -8.49
C ARG A 518 20.17 -9.78 -7.99
N ALA A 519 19.95 -8.52 -8.39
CA ALA A 519 18.79 -7.67 -8.15
C ALA A 519 17.45 -8.42 -8.18
N GLY A 520 16.49 -7.93 -7.42
CA GLY A 520 15.21 -8.53 -7.09
C GLY A 520 14.28 -8.76 -8.26
N PHE A 521 13.25 -9.56 -7.98
CA PHE A 521 12.37 -10.19 -8.97
C PHE A 521 11.67 -9.20 -9.92
N GLN A 522 11.12 -8.11 -9.39
CA GLN A 522 10.38 -7.11 -10.18
C GLN A 522 11.29 -6.40 -11.19
N LEU A 523 12.50 -5.96 -10.77
CA LEU A 523 13.47 -5.35 -11.68
C LEU A 523 13.88 -6.29 -12.83
N ARG A 524 13.96 -7.61 -12.60
CA ARG A 524 14.19 -8.58 -13.71
C ARG A 524 13.05 -8.58 -14.73
N ARG A 525 11.79 -8.49 -14.27
CA ARG A 525 10.60 -8.43 -15.15
C ARG A 525 10.57 -7.12 -15.94
N VAL A 526 10.95 -6.01 -15.30
CA VAL A 526 11.11 -4.69 -15.91
C VAL A 526 12.22 -4.70 -16.97
N ILE A 527 13.42 -5.20 -16.64
CA ILE A 527 14.53 -5.38 -17.59
C ILE A 527 14.06 -6.20 -18.80
N ASP A 528 13.39 -7.34 -18.60
CA ASP A 528 12.89 -8.14 -19.72
C ASP A 528 11.80 -7.43 -20.54
N ALA A 529 11.00 -6.54 -19.94
CA ALA A 529 10.04 -5.71 -20.66
C ALA A 529 10.74 -4.62 -21.48
N VAL A 530 11.72 -3.92 -20.89
CA VAL A 530 12.57 -2.93 -21.55
C VAL A 530 13.36 -3.56 -22.70
N ARG A 531 13.87 -4.79 -22.54
CA ARG A 531 14.56 -5.53 -23.62
C ARG A 531 13.62 -6.01 -24.73
N ARG A 532 12.38 -6.39 -24.40
CA ARG A 532 11.35 -6.60 -25.43
C ARG A 532 11.07 -5.30 -26.17
N ASP A 533 11.05 -4.16 -25.49
CA ASP A 533 10.86 -2.85 -26.14
C ASP A 533 12.09 -2.39 -26.93
N LEU A 534 13.32 -2.69 -26.48
CA LEU A 534 14.62 -2.54 -27.16
C LEU A 534 14.63 -3.15 -28.57
N HIS A 535 13.73 -4.11 -28.81
CA HIS A 535 13.49 -4.71 -30.10
C HIS A 535 12.04 -4.61 -30.58
N ASN A 536 11.08 -4.04 -29.82
CA ASN A 536 9.72 -3.77 -30.27
C ASN A 536 9.64 -2.42 -30.97
N ARG A 537 10.41 -2.35 -32.06
CA ARG A 537 10.15 -1.71 -33.34
C ARG A 537 8.92 -0.73 -33.49
N ARG A 538 7.72 -1.01 -32.93
CA ARG A 538 6.53 -0.12 -32.89
C ARG A 538 6.47 0.88 -31.72
N VAL A 539 6.83 0.48 -30.49
CA VAL A 539 6.58 1.10 -29.14
C VAL A 539 7.25 2.49 -28.93
N LEU A 540 7.59 3.13 -30.02
CA LEU A 540 8.93 3.63 -30.24
C LEU A 540 8.98 4.72 -31.28
N ARG A 541 8.19 4.57 -32.35
CA ARG A 541 7.94 5.68 -33.28
C ARG A 541 7.16 6.78 -32.56
N SER A 542 6.43 6.43 -31.49
CA SER A 542 5.91 7.32 -30.46
C SER A 542 6.98 8.15 -29.73
N PHE A 543 8.22 7.64 -29.60
CA PHE A 543 9.39 8.36 -29.09
C PHE A 543 10.30 8.94 -30.20
N ARG A 544 9.85 8.99 -31.46
CA ARG A 544 10.55 9.65 -32.60
C ARG A 544 11.96 9.17 -32.97
N VAL A 545 12.44 8.02 -32.51
CA VAL A 545 13.79 7.52 -32.87
C VAL A 545 13.78 6.61 -34.13
N SER A 546 14.88 5.97 -34.51
CA SER A 546 14.96 4.85 -35.48
C SER A 546 16.18 3.95 -35.16
N VAL A 547 16.31 2.75 -35.74
CA VAL A 547 17.62 2.06 -35.80
C VAL A 547 18.13 2.10 -37.24
N SER A 548 19.44 2.26 -37.41
CA SER A 548 20.12 2.05 -38.68
C SER A 548 19.77 0.69 -39.30
N ARG A 549 19.92 0.60 -40.63
CA ARG A 549 19.87 -0.70 -41.31
C ARG A 549 21.00 -1.61 -40.87
#